data_AF-A0A6P5RA10-F1
#
_entry.id   AF-A0A6P5RA10-F1
#
_cell.length_a   1.000
_cell.length_b   1.000
_cell.length_c   1.000
_cell.angle_alpha   90.00
_cell.angle_beta   90.00
_cell.angle_gamma   90.00
#
_symmetry.space_group_name_H-M   'P 1'
#
loop_
_entity.id
_entity.type
_entity.pdbx_description
1 polymer ?
#
loop_
_entity_poly.entity_id
_entity_poly.type
_entity_poly.pdbx_seq_one_letter_code
_entity_poly.pdbx_strand_id
1 'polypeptide(L)'
;MSAPSPMEISLQNPQDTEIPDQNGVIAVDSAPSPSLPQDKVLVSVEVSLKPSSTARIDDVRSSVERMLEKRSLSYTDGPVPVPPDDQFLTENVQRICICDTDEWVQNHEILLFWQVKPVVHVFQLSEEGACEDVSGDGQPSTFNEWILPAKEFDGMWESLIYESGLKQRLLQYAASALLFTEKGVNPFLVSWNRIVLLHGPPGTGKTSLCKALAQKLSIRFNSRYPQCQLIEVNAHSLFSKWFSESGKLVAKLFQKIQEMVEEENNLVFVLIDEVESLAAARKAALSGSEPSDSIRVVNALLTQLDKLKSAPNVIILTTSNITAAIDIAFVDRADIKAYVGPPTLQARYEILRSCLQELIRTGILSNFEDCESPMLPNYGSLKEKLNMPEVQDARTLHMCKQLLETAEACEGLSGRSLRKLPFLGHAALASPYGCDPSKFLSTMIYTARRERSELPD
;
A
#
# COMPACT_ATOMS: atom_id res chain seq x y z
N MET A 1 -40.70 41.52 30.16
CA MET A 1 -42.06 41.69 29.59
C MET A 1 -41.88 42.00 28.12
N SER A 2 -42.30 41.25 27.11
CA SER A 2 -42.92 39.94 26.92
C SER A 2 -42.79 39.68 25.41
N ALA A 3 -42.40 38.47 25.01
CA ALA A 3 -42.25 38.05 23.62
C ALA A 3 -43.60 37.99 22.87
N PRO A 4 -43.59 37.92 21.53
CA PRO A 4 -44.63 37.24 20.78
C PRO A 4 -44.08 35.99 20.07
N SER A 5 -44.84 34.89 20.17
CA SER A 5 -44.74 33.66 19.40
C SER A 5 -46.16 33.28 18.92
N PRO A 6 -46.37 32.22 18.12
CA PRO A 6 -46.69 32.31 16.68
C PRO A 6 -48.11 31.83 16.33
N MET A 7 -48.52 32.02 15.06
CA MET A 7 -49.80 31.53 14.51
C MET A 7 -49.81 30.01 14.27
N GLU A 8 -50.84 29.33 14.77
CA GLU A 8 -51.26 27.97 14.44
C GLU A 8 -52.13 27.94 13.16
N ILE A 9 -52.00 26.89 12.34
CA ILE A 9 -53.00 26.52 11.32
C ILE A 9 -53.33 25.04 11.50
N SER A 10 -54.63 24.78 11.59
CA SER A 10 -55.28 23.57 12.07
C SER A 10 -55.36 22.41 11.06
N LEU A 11 -55.32 21.19 11.59
CA LEU A 11 -55.66 19.92 10.94
C LEU A 11 -57.18 19.74 10.84
N GLN A 12 -57.68 19.19 9.72
CA GLN A 12 -58.99 18.56 9.63
C GLN A 12 -58.90 17.22 8.88
N ASN A 13 -59.29 16.14 9.57
CA ASN A 13 -59.79 14.89 9.00
C ASN A 13 -61.32 15.03 8.76
N PRO A 14 -61.90 14.20 7.87
CA PRO A 14 -62.94 13.31 8.36
C PRO A 14 -62.87 11.88 7.78
N GLN A 15 -63.38 10.94 8.57
CA GLN A 15 -63.51 9.51 8.30
C GLN A 15 -64.80 9.13 7.58
N ASP A 16 -64.78 7.88 7.09
CA ASP A 16 -65.87 6.89 6.94
C ASP A 16 -66.68 6.81 5.64
N THR A 17 -66.47 5.70 4.90
CA THR A 17 -67.58 4.88 4.37
C THR A 17 -67.13 3.44 4.05
N GLU A 18 -67.56 2.53 4.92
CA GLU A 18 -68.14 1.17 4.73
C GLU A 18 -67.48 0.07 3.86
N ILE A 19 -67.40 -1.12 4.48
CA ILE A 19 -67.00 -2.46 3.97
C ILE A 19 -68.25 -3.25 3.54
N PRO A 20 -68.14 -4.18 2.57
CA PRO A 20 -68.65 -5.52 2.82
C PRO A 20 -67.68 -6.64 2.41
N ASP A 21 -67.92 -7.80 3.02
CA ASP A 21 -67.01 -8.92 3.25
C ASP A 21 -67.11 -10.05 2.19
N GLN A 22 -65.98 -10.76 2.04
CA GLN A 22 -65.80 -12.20 1.75
C GLN A 22 -65.78 -12.80 0.32
N ASN A 23 -64.75 -13.66 0.18
CA ASN A 23 -64.54 -14.83 -0.68
C ASN A 23 -63.77 -14.64 -2.01
N GLY A 24 -62.47 -14.92 -1.95
CA GLY A 24 -61.62 -15.15 -3.12
C GLY A 24 -60.30 -15.81 -2.76
N VAL A 25 -60.13 -17.06 -3.19
CA VAL A 25 -58.93 -17.89 -3.05
C VAL A 25 -57.71 -17.17 -3.63
N ILE A 26 -56.68 -16.89 -2.81
CA ILE A 26 -55.42 -16.29 -3.29
C ILE A 26 -54.59 -17.40 -3.94
N ALA A 27 -54.48 -17.33 -5.27
CA ALA A 27 -53.49 -18.08 -6.03
C ALA A 27 -52.08 -17.62 -5.63
N VAL A 28 -51.19 -18.59 -5.42
CA VAL A 28 -49.77 -18.39 -5.15
C VAL A 28 -49.14 -17.79 -6.41
N ASP A 29 -49.00 -16.47 -6.43
CA ASP A 29 -48.28 -15.78 -7.49
C ASP A 29 -46.79 -15.85 -7.20
N SER A 30 -46.06 -16.30 -8.21
CA SER A 30 -44.62 -16.53 -8.23
C SER A 30 -43.83 -15.31 -7.76
N ALA A 31 -42.78 -15.58 -6.97
CA ALA A 31 -41.85 -14.61 -6.43
C ALA A 31 -41.42 -13.54 -7.47
N PRO A 32 -41.30 -12.26 -7.05
CA PRO A 32 -40.79 -11.23 -7.93
C PRO A 32 -39.33 -11.53 -8.26
N SER A 33 -39.05 -11.72 -9.54
CA SER A 33 -37.70 -11.69 -10.11
C SER A 33 -36.98 -10.40 -9.69
N PRO A 34 -35.75 -10.45 -9.15
CA PRO A 34 -35.03 -9.23 -8.83
C PRO A 34 -34.50 -8.61 -10.13
N SER A 35 -35.24 -7.62 -10.66
CA SER A 35 -34.75 -6.71 -11.69
C SER A 35 -34.11 -5.48 -11.03
N LEU A 36 -32.80 -5.55 -10.84
CA LEU A 36 -31.89 -4.39 -10.76
C LEU A 36 -30.67 -4.75 -11.61
N PRO A 37 -30.18 -3.89 -12.51
CA PRO A 37 -28.83 -4.09 -13.04
C PRO A 37 -27.88 -3.98 -11.85
N GLN A 38 -27.33 -5.10 -11.38
CA GLN A 38 -26.29 -5.08 -10.37
C GLN A 38 -25.14 -4.23 -10.92
N ASP A 39 -24.84 -3.11 -10.27
CA ASP A 39 -23.64 -2.32 -10.59
C ASP A 39 -22.45 -3.27 -10.52
N LYS A 40 -21.81 -3.52 -11.67
CA LYS A 40 -20.66 -4.42 -11.74
C LYS A 40 -19.55 -3.90 -10.84
N VAL A 41 -18.96 -4.79 -10.04
CA VAL A 41 -17.82 -4.50 -9.18
C VAL A 41 -16.62 -4.14 -10.05
N LEU A 42 -16.01 -2.98 -9.79
CA LEU A 42 -14.79 -2.56 -10.47
C LEU A 42 -13.59 -3.28 -9.87
N VAL A 43 -12.85 -4.02 -10.71
CA VAL A 43 -11.64 -4.73 -10.29
C VAL A 43 -10.44 -4.16 -11.06
N SER A 44 -9.39 -3.79 -10.34
CA SER A 44 -8.19 -3.23 -10.94
C SER A 44 -7.31 -4.34 -11.52
N VAL A 45 -6.87 -4.17 -12.77
CA VAL A 45 -5.94 -5.07 -13.43
C VAL A 45 -4.71 -4.28 -13.85
N GLU A 46 -3.56 -4.68 -13.34
CA GLU A 46 -2.28 -4.03 -13.60
C GLU A 46 -1.49 -4.82 -14.65
N VAL A 47 -1.08 -4.14 -15.72
CA VAL A 47 -0.38 -4.72 -16.87
C VAL A 47 0.96 -4.03 -17.04
N SER A 48 2.03 -4.76 -16.73
CA SER A 48 3.41 -4.30 -16.93
C SER A 48 3.89 -4.66 -18.33
N LEU A 49 4.34 -3.65 -19.08
CA LEU A 49 4.98 -3.81 -20.39
C LEU A 49 6.45 -4.21 -20.25
N LYS A 50 6.97 -4.94 -21.24
CA LYS A 50 8.41 -5.20 -21.33
C LYS A 50 9.18 -3.90 -21.61
N PRO A 51 10.43 -3.75 -21.13
CA PRO A 51 11.25 -2.57 -21.42
C PRO A 51 11.48 -2.33 -22.92
N SER A 52 11.50 -3.39 -23.73
CA SER A 52 11.67 -3.33 -25.18
C SER A 52 10.38 -3.04 -25.96
N SER A 53 9.23 -2.98 -25.28
CA SER A 53 7.94 -2.76 -25.93
C SER A 53 7.82 -1.32 -26.40
N THR A 54 7.31 -1.14 -27.62
CA THR A 54 6.95 0.17 -28.19
C THR A 54 5.46 0.26 -28.54
N ALA A 55 4.68 -0.74 -28.10
CA ALA A 55 3.26 -0.80 -28.35
C ALA A 55 2.52 0.35 -27.65
N ARG A 56 1.45 0.84 -28.28
CA ARG A 56 0.60 1.86 -27.67
C ARG A 56 -0.16 1.28 -26.49
N ILE A 57 -0.25 2.06 -25.42
CA ILE A 57 -0.93 1.70 -24.17
C ILE A 57 -2.39 1.28 -24.42
N ASP A 58 -3.09 1.98 -25.31
CA ASP A 58 -4.51 1.71 -25.62
C ASP A 58 -4.72 0.39 -26.39
N ASP A 59 -3.78 0.02 -27.27
CA ASP A 59 -3.85 -1.22 -28.04
C ASP A 59 -3.64 -2.44 -27.13
N VAL A 60 -2.68 -2.33 -26.19
CA VAL A 60 -2.45 -3.34 -25.15
C VAL A 60 -3.66 -3.43 -24.22
N ARG A 61 -4.20 -2.30 -23.77
CA ARG A 61 -5.39 -2.26 -22.90
C ARG A 61 -6.56 -3.02 -23.54
N SER A 62 -6.91 -2.66 -24.78
CA SER A 62 -8.01 -3.27 -25.52
C SER A 62 -7.82 -4.78 -25.75
N SER A 63 -6.56 -5.20 -25.94
CA SER A 63 -6.23 -6.61 -26.15
C SER A 63 -6.35 -7.42 -24.85
N VAL A 64 -5.92 -6.85 -23.71
CA VAL A 64 -6.08 -7.47 -22.38
C VAL A 64 -7.55 -7.52 -21.96
N GLU A 65 -8.34 -6.45 -22.18
CA GLU A 65 -9.78 -6.46 -21.89
C GLU A 65 -10.50 -7.57 -22.65
N ARG A 66 -10.24 -7.69 -23.96
CA ARG A 66 -10.80 -8.76 -24.80
C ARG A 66 -10.37 -10.16 -24.33
N MET A 67 -9.16 -10.29 -23.80
CA MET A 67 -8.65 -11.55 -23.26
C MET A 67 -9.38 -11.95 -21.97
N LEU A 68 -9.59 -10.99 -21.06
CA LEU A 68 -10.29 -11.21 -19.79
C LEU A 68 -11.76 -11.58 -20.01
N GLU A 69 -12.44 -10.92 -20.94
CA GLU A 69 -13.84 -11.22 -21.29
C GLU A 69 -14.02 -12.64 -21.85
N LYS A 70 -13.06 -13.12 -22.65
CA LYS A 70 -13.15 -14.44 -23.28
C LYS A 70 -12.92 -15.62 -22.34
N ARG A 71 -12.17 -15.43 -21.25
CA ARG A 71 -11.66 -16.55 -20.43
C ARG A 71 -12.55 -16.93 -19.25
N SER A 72 -13.68 -16.25 -19.01
CA SER A 72 -14.63 -16.54 -17.91
C SER A 72 -13.90 -16.78 -16.57
N LEU A 73 -12.94 -15.91 -16.25
CA LEU A 73 -12.06 -16.08 -15.09
C LEU A 73 -12.80 -15.79 -13.79
N SER A 74 -12.43 -16.51 -12.73
CA SER A 74 -12.62 -16.03 -11.36
C SER A 74 -11.61 -14.92 -11.09
N TYR A 75 -12.07 -13.78 -10.57
CA TYR A 75 -11.19 -12.67 -10.21
C TYR A 75 -10.65 -12.88 -8.81
N THR A 76 -9.42 -13.38 -8.73
CA THR A 76 -8.66 -13.54 -7.48
C THR A 76 -7.34 -12.77 -7.61
N ASP A 77 -6.92 -12.11 -6.54
CA ASP A 77 -5.63 -11.41 -6.52
C ASP A 77 -4.47 -12.34 -6.89
N GLY A 78 -3.63 -11.87 -7.81
CA GLY A 78 -2.47 -12.63 -8.27
C GLY A 78 -2.18 -12.48 -9.76
N PRO A 79 -1.10 -13.15 -10.22
CA PRO A 79 -0.68 -13.12 -11.61
C PRO A 79 -1.65 -13.89 -12.51
N VAL A 80 -2.00 -13.31 -13.66
CA VAL A 80 -2.76 -13.96 -14.71
C VAL A 80 -1.79 -14.41 -15.81
N PRO A 81 -1.79 -15.70 -16.19
CA PRO A 81 -0.89 -16.19 -17.22
C PRO A 81 -1.24 -15.56 -18.57
N VAL A 82 -0.23 -15.02 -19.26
CA VAL A 82 -0.40 -14.50 -20.62
C VAL A 82 -0.65 -15.68 -21.57
N PRO A 83 -1.72 -15.65 -22.38
CA PRO A 83 -2.01 -16.73 -23.33
C PRO A 83 -0.88 -16.88 -24.35
N PRO A 84 -0.33 -18.10 -24.53
CA PRO A 84 0.68 -18.34 -25.57
C PRO A 84 0.12 -18.15 -26.99
N ASP A 85 -1.20 -18.26 -27.15
CA ASP A 85 -1.90 -18.08 -28.43
C ASP A 85 -1.91 -16.62 -28.90
N ASP A 86 -1.72 -15.65 -27.99
CA ASP A 86 -1.70 -14.24 -28.29
C ASP A 86 -0.25 -13.75 -28.44
N GLN A 87 0.24 -13.76 -29.69
CA GLN A 87 1.59 -13.31 -30.02
C GLN A 87 1.81 -11.84 -29.62
N PHE A 88 0.82 -10.97 -29.81
CA PHE A 88 0.93 -9.55 -29.51
C PHE A 88 1.14 -9.31 -28.01
N LEU A 89 0.35 -9.96 -27.16
CA LEU A 89 0.52 -9.85 -25.71
C LEU A 89 1.81 -10.54 -25.25
N THR A 90 2.15 -11.69 -25.82
CA THR A 90 3.39 -12.40 -25.48
C THR A 90 4.64 -11.59 -25.82
N GLU A 91 4.62 -10.82 -26.90
CA GLU A 91 5.73 -9.96 -27.31
C GLU A 91 5.87 -8.72 -26.43
N ASN A 92 4.75 -8.06 -26.08
CA ASN A 92 4.76 -6.72 -25.47
C ASN A 92 4.55 -6.71 -23.94
N VAL A 93 3.82 -7.68 -23.39
CA VAL A 93 3.45 -7.73 -21.97
C VAL A 93 4.43 -8.60 -21.19
N GLN A 94 4.90 -8.09 -20.05
CA GLN A 94 5.75 -8.82 -19.12
C GLN A 94 4.92 -9.57 -18.07
N ARG A 95 3.94 -8.90 -17.47
CA ARG A 95 3.13 -9.44 -16.37
C ARG A 95 1.74 -8.82 -16.35
N ILE A 96 0.73 -9.63 -16.06
CA ILE A 96 -0.66 -9.19 -15.79
C ILE A 96 -1.00 -9.61 -14.38
N CYS A 97 -1.51 -8.71 -13.56
CA CYS A 97 -1.93 -8.98 -12.18
C CYS A 97 -3.34 -8.44 -11.94
N ILE A 98 -4.19 -9.26 -11.31
CA ILE A 98 -5.44 -8.80 -10.70
C ILE A 98 -5.10 -8.29 -9.29
N CYS A 99 -5.64 -7.13 -8.92
CA CYS A 99 -5.34 -6.48 -7.65
C CYS A 99 -6.62 -6.00 -6.95
N ASP A 100 -6.51 -5.85 -5.63
CA ASP A 100 -7.49 -5.28 -4.70
C ASP A 100 -8.83 -6.07 -4.60
N THR A 101 -8.78 -7.39 -4.69
CA THR A 101 -9.93 -8.27 -4.39
C THR A 101 -10.02 -8.71 -2.92
N ASP A 102 -9.04 -8.32 -2.09
CA ASP A 102 -8.85 -8.71 -0.69
C ASP A 102 -10.13 -8.65 0.18
N GLU A 103 -10.95 -7.61 0.07
CA GLU A 103 -12.20 -7.46 0.84
C GLU A 103 -13.24 -8.56 0.53
N TRP A 104 -13.30 -9.01 -0.71
CA TRP A 104 -14.25 -10.04 -1.16
C TRP A 104 -13.76 -11.45 -0.84
N VAL A 105 -12.45 -11.66 -0.96
CA VAL A 105 -11.80 -12.92 -0.56
C VAL A 105 -11.98 -13.21 0.93
N GLN A 106 -11.93 -12.18 1.79
CA GLN A 106 -12.19 -12.34 3.23
C GLN A 106 -13.64 -12.77 3.54
N ASN A 107 -14.60 -12.37 2.68
CA ASN A 107 -15.99 -12.78 2.79
C ASN A 107 -16.29 -14.15 2.16
N HIS A 108 -15.27 -14.88 1.68
CA HIS A 108 -15.40 -16.15 0.95
C HIS A 108 -16.23 -16.03 -0.34
N GLU A 109 -16.32 -14.82 -0.90
CA GLU A 109 -17.03 -14.57 -2.15
C GLU A 109 -16.04 -14.56 -3.30
N ILE A 110 -16.17 -15.54 -4.21
CA ILE A 110 -15.42 -15.57 -5.46
C ILE A 110 -16.12 -14.63 -6.43
N LEU A 111 -15.42 -13.58 -6.87
CA LEU A 111 -15.95 -12.67 -7.89
C LEU A 111 -15.96 -13.36 -9.26
N LEU A 112 -17.16 -13.56 -9.79
CA LEU A 112 -17.37 -14.23 -11.07
C LEU A 112 -17.41 -13.20 -12.21
N PHE A 113 -17.04 -13.63 -13.42
CA PHE A 113 -16.80 -12.73 -14.55
C PHE A 113 -18.00 -11.84 -14.93
N TRP A 114 -19.24 -12.25 -14.64
CA TRP A 114 -20.44 -11.43 -14.93
C TRP A 114 -20.66 -10.31 -13.92
N GLN A 115 -20.15 -10.46 -12.70
CA GLN A 115 -20.27 -9.48 -11.61
C GLN A 115 -19.20 -8.38 -11.70
N VAL A 116 -18.16 -8.60 -12.52
CA VAL A 116 -16.97 -7.75 -12.55
C VAL A 116 -16.90 -6.92 -13.82
N LYS A 117 -16.43 -5.68 -13.67
CA LYS A 117 -15.93 -4.85 -14.76
C LYS A 117 -14.43 -4.58 -14.53
N PRO A 118 -13.53 -5.17 -15.32
CA PRO A 118 -12.10 -4.94 -15.15
C PRO A 118 -11.73 -3.51 -15.56
N VAL A 119 -10.85 -2.88 -14.78
CA VAL A 119 -10.23 -1.59 -15.09
C VAL A 119 -8.75 -1.85 -15.34
N VAL A 120 -8.34 -1.78 -16.61
CA VAL A 120 -7.00 -2.17 -17.04
C VAL A 120 -6.03 -0.97 -17.04
N HIS A 121 -5.04 -1.03 -16.17
CA HIS A 121 -3.97 -0.06 -16.02
C HIS A 121 -2.70 -0.61 -16.66
N VAL A 122 -2.34 -0.09 -17.83
CA VAL A 122 -1.12 -0.46 -18.56
C VAL A 122 -0.02 0.54 -18.23
N PHE A 123 1.16 0.04 -17.90
CA PHE A 123 2.32 0.87 -17.56
C PHE A 123 3.64 0.20 -17.97
N GLN A 124 4.70 0.99 -18.02
CA GLN A 124 6.07 0.52 -18.26
C GLN A 124 6.94 1.01 -17.10
N LEU A 125 7.81 0.15 -16.59
CA LEU A 125 8.70 0.49 -15.48
C LEU A 125 9.88 1.32 -16.00
N SER A 126 10.17 2.42 -15.32
CA SER A 126 11.41 3.17 -15.51
C SER A 126 12.59 2.38 -14.94
N GLU A 127 13.64 2.21 -15.74
CA GLU A 127 14.92 1.63 -15.29
C GLU A 127 15.87 2.66 -14.70
N GLU A 128 15.52 3.95 -14.79
CA GLU A 128 16.28 5.03 -14.15
C GLU A 128 16.12 4.92 -12.64
N GLY A 129 17.25 4.79 -11.94
CA GLY A 129 17.28 4.76 -10.48
C GLY A 129 17.11 6.14 -9.86
N ALA A 130 17.37 6.24 -8.56
CA ALA A 130 17.34 7.53 -7.86
C ALA A 130 18.30 8.54 -8.52
N CYS A 131 17.74 9.63 -9.06
CA CYS A 131 18.53 10.77 -9.47
C CYS A 131 18.91 11.57 -8.22
N GLU A 132 20.20 11.53 -7.89
CA GLU A 132 20.79 12.33 -6.83
C GLU A 132 21.14 13.71 -7.38
N ASP A 133 20.64 14.79 -6.78
CA ASP A 133 20.98 16.15 -7.19
C ASP A 133 22.45 16.44 -6.80
N VAL A 134 23.37 16.24 -7.75
CA VAL A 134 24.79 16.54 -7.58
C VAL A 134 24.93 18.05 -7.64
N SER A 135 24.81 18.71 -6.48
CA SER A 135 25.30 20.08 -6.33
C SER A 135 26.77 20.07 -6.76
N GLY A 136 27.14 20.92 -7.72
CA GLY A 136 28.45 20.91 -8.40
C GLY A 136 29.71 21.04 -7.52
N ASP A 137 29.57 21.10 -6.20
CA ASP A 137 30.63 21.20 -5.19
C ASP A 137 30.93 19.89 -4.43
N GLY A 138 30.51 18.73 -4.95
CA GLY A 138 30.81 17.43 -4.31
C GLY A 138 30.14 17.25 -2.95
N GLN A 139 29.09 18.03 -2.66
CA GLN A 139 28.21 17.81 -1.51
C GLN A 139 27.28 16.64 -1.78
N PRO A 140 27.00 15.79 -0.77
CA PRO A 140 26.04 14.69 -0.91
C PRO A 140 24.64 15.23 -1.19
N SER A 141 23.88 14.50 -2.01
CA SER A 141 22.51 14.85 -2.40
C SER A 141 21.60 15.20 -1.21
N THR A 142 20.79 16.23 -1.41
CA THR A 142 19.84 16.74 -0.39
C THR A 142 18.55 15.92 -0.37
N PHE A 143 18.18 15.34 -1.50
CA PHE A 143 16.98 14.55 -1.73
C PHE A 143 17.25 13.54 -2.85
N ASN A 144 16.38 12.54 -2.92
CA ASN A 144 16.40 11.56 -4.00
C ASN A 144 15.13 11.75 -4.85
N GLU A 145 15.29 11.65 -6.17
CA GLU A 145 14.20 11.78 -7.14
C GLU A 145 14.03 10.50 -7.96
N TRP A 146 12.80 10.02 -8.11
CA TRP A 146 12.48 8.89 -9.00
C TRP A 146 11.36 9.27 -9.96
N ILE A 147 11.46 8.75 -11.19
CA ILE A 147 10.37 8.73 -12.15
C ILE A 147 9.53 7.48 -11.88
N LEU A 148 8.23 7.66 -11.68
CA LEU A 148 7.29 6.56 -11.43
C LEU A 148 6.50 6.21 -12.71
N PRO A 149 6.15 4.92 -12.91
CA PRO A 149 6.43 3.77 -12.04
C PRO A 149 7.90 3.31 -12.12
N ALA A 150 8.59 3.20 -10.99
CA ALA A 150 10.02 2.85 -10.92
C ALA A 150 10.22 1.33 -10.78
N LYS A 151 11.24 0.77 -11.45
CA LYS A 151 11.61 -0.66 -11.32
C LYS A 151 12.03 -1.05 -9.90
N GLU A 152 12.65 -0.13 -9.17
CA GLU A 152 13.07 -0.34 -7.77
C GLU A 152 11.89 -0.59 -6.81
N PHE A 153 10.68 -0.10 -7.15
CA PHE A 153 9.50 -0.23 -6.33
C PHE A 153 8.53 -1.33 -6.81
N ASP A 154 8.87 -2.03 -7.90
CA ASP A 154 8.05 -3.12 -8.41
C ASP A 154 7.97 -4.28 -7.39
N GLY A 155 6.75 -4.76 -7.13
CA GLY A 155 6.49 -5.79 -6.12
C GLY A 155 6.58 -5.33 -4.66
N MET A 156 6.93 -4.06 -4.39
CA MET A 156 7.07 -3.56 -3.02
C MET A 156 5.73 -3.58 -2.28
N TRP A 157 4.62 -3.25 -2.97
CA TRP A 157 3.27 -3.22 -2.38
C TRP A 157 2.81 -4.59 -1.88
N GLU A 158 3.05 -5.63 -2.68
CA GLU A 158 2.69 -7.03 -2.38
C GLU A 158 3.59 -7.59 -1.29
N SER A 159 4.86 -7.17 -1.24
CA SER A 159 5.80 -7.57 -0.19
C SER A 159 5.43 -7.03 1.20
N LEU A 160 4.70 -5.92 1.27
CA LEU A 160 4.35 -5.31 2.55
C LEU A 160 3.06 -5.95 3.10
N ILE A 161 3.20 -6.63 4.23
CA ILE A 161 2.11 -7.36 4.88
C ILE A 161 1.77 -6.66 6.19
N TYR A 162 0.54 -6.17 6.26
CA TYR A 162 -0.01 -5.43 7.39
C TYR A 162 -1.32 -6.06 7.85
N GLU A 163 -1.89 -5.48 8.91
CA GLU A 163 -3.28 -5.77 9.29
C GLU A 163 -4.24 -5.46 8.14
N SER A 164 -5.33 -6.23 8.07
CA SER A 164 -6.37 -6.11 7.05
C SER A 164 -6.89 -4.67 6.96
N GLY A 165 -6.99 -4.16 5.74
CA GLY A 165 -7.58 -2.85 5.45
C GLY A 165 -6.63 -1.65 5.53
N LEU A 166 -5.45 -1.74 6.17
CA LEU A 166 -4.53 -0.59 6.26
C LEU A 166 -4.11 -0.08 4.88
N LYS A 167 -3.60 -0.97 4.02
CA LYS A 167 -3.16 -0.63 2.66
C LYS A 167 -4.30 -0.09 1.82
N GLN A 168 -5.45 -0.76 1.85
CA GLN A 168 -6.64 -0.39 1.10
C GLN A 168 -7.19 0.97 1.53
N ARG A 169 -7.27 1.25 2.84
CA ARG A 169 -7.69 2.55 3.36
C ARG A 169 -6.78 3.68 2.88
N LEU A 170 -5.46 3.47 2.88
CA LEU A 170 -4.51 4.46 2.39
C LEU A 170 -4.65 4.70 0.88
N LEU A 171 -4.77 3.62 0.10
CA LEU A 171 -4.96 3.70 -1.35
C LEU A 171 -6.26 4.40 -1.72
N GLN A 172 -7.38 4.00 -1.11
CA GLN A 172 -8.70 4.60 -1.33
C GLN A 172 -8.71 6.08 -0.96
N TYR A 173 -8.09 6.45 0.16
CA TYR A 173 -7.99 7.85 0.58
C TYR A 173 -7.23 8.69 -0.44
N ALA A 174 -6.01 8.26 -0.81
CA ALA A 174 -5.17 9.00 -1.73
C ALA A 174 -5.80 9.07 -3.13
N ALA A 175 -6.41 7.99 -3.61
CA ALA A 175 -7.16 7.98 -4.86
C ALA A 175 -8.37 8.94 -4.82
N SER A 176 -9.09 8.98 -3.70
CA SER A 176 -10.22 9.91 -3.51
C SER A 176 -9.78 11.36 -3.53
N ALA A 177 -8.65 11.69 -2.89
CA ALA A 177 -8.08 13.05 -2.91
C ALA A 177 -7.70 13.50 -4.33
N LEU A 178 -7.14 12.60 -5.15
CA LEU A 178 -6.85 12.89 -6.57
C LEU A 178 -8.13 13.02 -7.39
N LEU A 179 -9.12 12.15 -7.17
CA LEU A 179 -10.40 12.21 -7.86
C LEU A 179 -11.17 13.52 -7.55
N PHE A 180 -11.21 13.94 -6.28
CA PHE A 180 -11.87 15.18 -5.88
C PHE A 180 -11.26 16.38 -6.59
N THR A 181 -9.94 16.36 -6.73
CA THR A 181 -9.22 17.37 -7.48
C THR A 181 -9.56 17.33 -8.97
N GLU A 182 -9.56 16.14 -9.59
CA GLU A 182 -9.91 15.96 -11.01
C GLU A 182 -11.33 16.45 -11.31
N LYS A 183 -12.27 16.24 -10.39
CA LYS A 183 -13.65 16.71 -10.51
C LYS A 183 -13.85 18.18 -10.14
N GLY A 184 -12.80 18.90 -9.77
CA GLY A 184 -12.86 20.33 -9.44
C GLY A 184 -13.69 20.62 -8.19
N VAL A 185 -13.70 19.71 -7.20
CA VAL A 185 -14.40 19.93 -5.93
C VAL A 185 -13.80 21.16 -5.24
N ASN A 186 -14.67 22.04 -4.74
CA ASN A 186 -14.24 23.29 -4.11
C ASN A 186 -13.61 22.99 -2.72
N PRO A 187 -12.30 23.27 -2.52
CA PRO A 187 -11.61 22.99 -1.25
C PRO A 187 -12.11 23.84 -0.08
N PHE A 188 -12.79 24.97 -0.35
CA PHE A 188 -13.40 25.81 0.69
C PHE A 188 -14.69 25.23 1.27
N LEU A 189 -15.35 24.31 0.54
CA LEU A 189 -16.59 23.66 0.97
C LEU A 189 -16.32 22.26 1.51
N VAL A 190 -15.46 21.52 0.84
CA VAL A 190 -15.03 20.18 1.24
C VAL A 190 -13.52 20.28 1.42
N SER A 191 -13.03 20.18 2.65
CA SER A 191 -11.59 20.36 2.94
C SER A 191 -10.86 19.03 3.02
N TRP A 192 -9.71 18.95 2.37
CA TRP A 192 -8.72 17.88 2.51
C TRP A 192 -7.32 18.48 2.27
N ASN A 193 -6.33 18.08 3.07
CA ASN A 193 -4.97 18.61 3.08
C ASN A 193 -3.95 17.77 2.29
N ARG A 194 -4.35 16.66 1.65
CA ARG A 194 -3.48 15.79 0.81
C ARG A 194 -2.20 15.31 1.51
N ILE A 195 -2.20 15.31 2.84
CA ILE A 195 -1.07 14.90 3.67
C ILE A 195 -1.41 13.59 4.36
N VAL A 196 -0.56 12.59 4.16
CA VAL A 196 -0.61 11.28 4.83
C VAL A 196 0.56 11.19 5.80
N LEU A 197 0.26 10.86 7.07
CA LEU A 197 1.25 10.62 8.11
C LEU A 197 1.20 9.17 8.56
N LEU A 198 2.30 8.45 8.34
CA LEU A 198 2.52 7.11 8.86
C LEU A 198 3.41 7.18 10.09
N HIS A 199 2.99 6.63 11.23
CA HIS A 199 3.81 6.65 12.44
C HIS A 199 3.84 5.31 13.15
N GLY A 200 4.93 5.01 13.86
CA GLY A 200 5.10 3.75 14.59
C GLY A 200 6.56 3.36 14.72
N PRO A 201 6.88 2.23 15.40
CA PRO A 201 8.27 1.87 15.69
C PRO A 201 9.14 1.72 14.42
N PRO A 202 10.47 1.89 14.53
CA PRO A 202 11.36 1.72 13.39
C PRO A 202 11.32 0.29 12.85
N GLY A 203 11.59 0.14 11.55
CA GLY A 203 11.63 -1.19 10.90
C GLY A 203 10.27 -1.81 10.56
N THR A 204 9.16 -1.07 10.69
CA THR A 204 7.80 -1.51 10.28
C THR A 204 7.45 -1.21 8.81
N GLY A 205 8.38 -0.67 8.03
CA GLY A 205 8.21 -0.46 6.59
C GLY A 205 7.44 0.80 6.19
N LYS A 206 7.32 1.80 7.07
CA LYS A 206 6.61 3.08 6.79
C LYS A 206 7.09 3.76 5.50
N THR A 207 8.41 3.97 5.35
CA THR A 207 9.01 4.57 4.15
C THR A 207 8.73 3.74 2.90
N SER A 208 8.86 2.42 3.00
CA SER A 208 8.53 1.49 1.92
C SER A 208 7.04 1.53 1.55
N LEU A 209 6.14 1.68 2.52
CA LEU A 209 4.70 1.80 2.28
C LEU A 209 4.37 3.10 1.55
N CYS A 210 5.02 4.22 1.89
CA CYS A 210 4.89 5.46 1.12
C CYS A 210 5.34 5.29 -0.33
N LYS A 211 6.52 4.69 -0.56
CA LYS A 211 7.05 4.42 -1.90
C LYS A 211 6.12 3.51 -2.72
N ALA A 212 5.63 2.44 -2.09
CA ALA A 212 4.69 1.51 -2.70
C ALA A 212 3.33 2.16 -3.00
N LEU A 213 2.83 3.04 -2.14
CA LEU A 213 1.60 3.79 -2.36
C LEU A 213 1.74 4.75 -3.56
N ALA A 214 2.85 5.49 -3.63
CA ALA A 214 3.16 6.36 -4.76
C ALA A 214 3.25 5.56 -6.07
N GLN A 215 3.93 4.42 -6.06
CA GLN A 215 4.00 3.49 -7.20
C GLN A 215 2.59 3.05 -7.64
N LYS A 216 1.74 2.56 -6.74
CA LYS A 216 0.38 2.13 -7.08
C LYS A 216 -0.45 3.27 -7.67
N LEU A 217 -0.42 4.46 -7.06
CA LEU A 217 -1.16 5.61 -7.56
C LEU A 217 -0.68 6.07 -8.93
N SER A 218 0.64 6.07 -9.19
CA SER A 218 1.18 6.38 -10.52
C SER A 218 0.65 5.43 -11.60
N ILE A 219 0.51 4.13 -11.29
CA ILE A 219 -0.07 3.14 -12.19
C ILE A 219 -1.57 3.39 -12.40
N ARG A 220 -2.32 3.62 -11.31
CA ARG A 220 -3.79 3.80 -11.38
C ARG A 220 -4.20 5.06 -12.14
N PHE A 221 -3.44 6.14 -11.96
CA PHE A 221 -3.72 7.44 -12.54
C PHE A 221 -2.88 7.77 -13.78
N ASN A 222 -2.14 6.81 -14.35
CA ASN A 222 -1.31 6.99 -15.55
C ASN A 222 -2.07 7.63 -16.74
N SER A 223 -3.38 7.34 -16.88
CA SER A 223 -4.21 7.93 -17.92
C SER A 223 -4.41 9.44 -17.77
N ARG A 224 -4.42 9.95 -16.53
CA ARG A 224 -4.57 11.37 -16.20
C ARG A 224 -3.23 12.07 -16.04
N TYR A 225 -2.26 11.38 -15.44
CA TYR A 225 -0.92 11.89 -15.18
C TYR A 225 0.11 10.97 -15.86
N PRO A 226 0.44 11.22 -17.13
CA PRO A 226 1.43 10.42 -17.86
C PRO A 226 2.84 10.55 -17.28
N GLN A 227 3.09 11.63 -16.53
CA GLN A 227 4.33 11.84 -15.80
C GLN A 227 4.02 11.76 -14.30
N CYS A 228 4.84 11.01 -13.57
CA CYS A 228 4.74 10.89 -12.13
C CYS A 228 6.14 10.91 -11.54
N GLN A 229 6.35 11.65 -10.45
CA GLN A 229 7.64 11.77 -9.78
C GLN A 229 7.51 11.56 -8.29
N LEU A 230 8.51 10.93 -7.68
CA LEU A 230 8.66 10.82 -6.24
C LEU A 230 9.92 11.56 -5.80
N ILE A 231 9.78 12.43 -4.82
CA ILE A 231 10.88 13.18 -4.20
C ILE A 231 10.94 12.75 -2.74
N GLU A 232 12.01 12.06 -2.35
CA GLU A 232 12.26 11.65 -0.98
C GLU A 232 13.25 12.60 -0.31
N VAL A 233 12.83 13.11 0.83
CA VAL A 233 13.55 14.08 1.64
C VAL A 233 13.72 13.48 3.04
N ASN A 234 14.94 13.14 3.41
CA ASN A 234 15.22 12.66 4.78
C ASN A 234 15.39 13.86 5.72
N ALA A 235 14.48 14.01 6.67
CA ALA A 235 14.47 15.15 7.59
C ALA A 235 15.72 15.19 8.49
N HIS A 236 16.23 14.05 8.95
CA HIS A 236 17.44 14.03 9.77
C HIS A 236 18.67 14.57 9.01
N SER A 237 18.80 14.21 7.73
CA SER A 237 19.86 14.67 6.83
C SER A 237 19.73 16.15 6.47
N LEU A 238 18.49 16.65 6.34
CA LEU A 238 18.20 18.06 6.10
C LEU A 238 18.62 19.00 7.23
N PHE A 239 18.67 18.51 8.48
CA PHE A 239 18.98 19.37 9.64
C PHE A 239 20.41 19.19 10.14
N SER A 240 20.95 17.97 10.10
CA SER A 240 22.33 17.70 10.53
C SER A 240 23.40 18.33 9.63
N LYS A 241 23.22 18.30 8.31
CA LYS A 241 24.24 18.76 7.34
C LYS A 241 24.28 20.28 7.15
N TRP A 242 23.27 21.02 7.64
CA TRP A 242 22.91 22.32 7.05
C TRP A 242 22.71 23.46 8.06
N PHE A 243 23.41 23.41 9.19
CA PHE A 243 23.25 24.38 10.26
C PHE A 243 23.56 25.84 9.87
N SER A 244 24.26 26.09 8.75
CA SER A 244 24.55 27.44 8.23
C SER A 244 23.96 27.77 6.84
N GLU A 245 23.64 26.78 5.99
CA GLU A 245 23.14 26.98 4.60
C GLU A 245 21.73 26.40 4.32
N SER A 246 21.12 25.72 5.30
CA SER A 246 19.83 24.99 5.19
C SER A 246 18.71 25.76 4.52
N GLY A 247 18.48 27.01 4.92
CA GLY A 247 17.33 27.78 4.44
C GLY A 247 17.33 27.97 2.91
N LYS A 248 18.51 28.20 2.31
CA LYS A 248 18.63 28.40 0.85
C LYS A 248 18.38 27.10 0.08
N LEU A 249 18.83 25.97 0.62
CA LEU A 249 18.70 24.68 -0.03
C LEU A 249 17.29 24.12 0.09
N VAL A 250 16.64 24.31 1.24
CA VAL A 250 15.21 24.05 1.38
C VAL A 250 14.45 24.91 0.37
N ALA A 251 14.76 26.20 0.24
CA ALA A 251 14.11 27.04 -0.75
C ALA A 251 14.33 26.55 -2.21
N LYS A 252 15.56 26.14 -2.57
CA LYS A 252 15.88 25.59 -3.90
C LYS A 252 15.13 24.26 -4.17
N LEU A 253 15.11 23.36 -3.20
CA LEU A 253 14.37 22.09 -3.28
C LEU A 253 12.89 22.36 -3.57
N PHE A 254 12.25 23.20 -2.75
CA PHE A 254 10.83 23.51 -2.94
C PHE A 254 10.56 24.31 -4.22
N GLN A 255 11.52 25.10 -4.70
CA GLN A 255 11.43 25.72 -6.01
C GLN A 255 11.42 24.66 -7.13
N LYS A 256 12.32 23.69 -7.09
CA LYS A 256 12.33 22.57 -8.05
C LYS A 256 11.02 21.76 -8.00
N ILE A 257 10.52 21.48 -6.79
CA ILE A 257 9.21 20.83 -6.62
C ILE A 257 8.10 21.69 -7.24
N GLN A 258 8.12 23.00 -7.01
CA GLN A 258 7.12 23.91 -7.56
C GLN A 258 7.13 23.92 -9.10
N GLU A 259 8.31 23.94 -9.72
CA GLU A 259 8.48 23.85 -11.18
C GLU A 259 7.86 22.54 -11.73
N MET A 260 8.07 21.41 -11.05
CA MET A 260 7.46 20.13 -11.43
C MET A 260 5.93 20.13 -11.26
N VAL A 261 5.44 20.83 -10.24
CA VAL A 261 4.01 20.93 -9.91
C VAL A 261 3.24 21.86 -10.86
N GLU A 262 3.92 22.84 -11.46
CA GLU A 262 3.33 23.71 -12.50
C GLU A 262 2.93 22.93 -13.76
N GLU A 263 3.52 21.75 -13.99
CA GLU A 263 3.09 20.83 -15.04
C GLU A 263 1.82 20.06 -14.62
N GLU A 264 0.64 20.49 -15.10
CA GLU A 264 -0.67 19.89 -14.71
C GLU A 264 -0.84 18.40 -15.05
N ASN A 265 0.02 17.87 -15.91
CA ASN A 265 0.06 16.47 -16.33
C ASN A 265 1.08 15.63 -15.53
N ASN A 266 1.82 16.27 -14.62
CA ASN A 266 2.78 15.62 -13.74
C ASN A 266 2.17 15.44 -12.34
N LEU A 267 2.15 14.21 -11.82
CA LEU A 267 1.76 13.92 -10.44
C LEU A 267 2.99 13.79 -9.56
N VAL A 268 3.11 14.68 -8.57
CA VAL A 268 4.29 14.77 -7.72
C VAL A 268 3.99 14.24 -6.31
N PHE A 269 4.76 13.23 -5.90
CA PHE A 269 4.76 12.71 -4.54
C PHE A 269 5.96 13.29 -3.77
N VAL A 270 5.69 13.95 -2.65
CA VAL A 270 6.73 14.48 -1.76
C VAL A 270 6.75 13.64 -0.48
N LEU A 271 7.77 12.80 -0.34
CA LEU A 271 8.00 11.96 0.85
C LEU A 271 8.98 12.65 1.80
N ILE A 272 8.52 13.00 3.01
CA ILE A 272 9.39 13.47 4.09
C ILE A 272 9.54 12.35 5.12
N ASP A 273 10.71 11.76 5.16
CA ASP A 273 11.04 10.66 6.09
C ASP A 273 11.57 11.20 7.42
N GLU A 274 11.23 10.53 8.52
CA GLU A 274 11.73 10.81 9.89
C GLU A 274 11.38 12.22 10.42
N VAL A 275 10.11 12.63 10.29
CA VAL A 275 9.67 13.98 10.70
C VAL A 275 9.82 14.26 12.21
N GLU A 276 10.02 13.24 13.05
CA GLU A 276 10.34 13.41 14.47
C GLU A 276 11.62 14.22 14.70
N SER A 277 12.57 14.17 13.76
CA SER A 277 13.81 14.95 13.83
C SER A 277 13.54 16.47 13.82
N LEU A 278 12.50 16.88 13.09
CA LEU A 278 12.02 18.28 13.03
C LEU A 278 11.48 18.72 14.38
N ALA A 279 10.68 17.87 15.00
CA ALA A 279 10.09 18.12 16.32
C ALA A 279 11.16 18.21 17.41
N ALA A 280 12.16 17.32 17.35
CA ALA A 280 13.29 17.30 18.27
C ALA A 280 14.13 18.58 18.16
N ALA A 281 14.50 18.99 16.94
CA ALA A 281 15.24 20.23 16.69
C ALA A 281 14.49 21.47 17.22
N ARG A 282 13.17 21.52 17.01
CA ARG A 282 12.32 22.60 17.53
C ARG A 282 12.30 22.63 19.06
N LYS A 283 12.15 21.47 19.71
CA LYS A 283 12.19 21.37 21.18
C LYS A 283 13.57 21.78 21.75
N ALA A 284 14.66 21.32 21.14
CA ALA A 284 16.02 21.62 21.54
C ALA A 284 16.34 23.14 21.45
N ALA A 285 15.87 23.80 20.39
CA ALA A 285 16.03 25.24 20.26
C ALA A 285 15.18 26.03 21.26
N LEU A 286 13.97 25.58 21.59
CA LEU A 286 13.13 26.20 22.62
C LEU A 286 13.74 26.05 24.03
N SER A 287 14.46 24.96 24.30
CA SER A 287 15.21 24.77 25.56
C SER A 287 16.57 25.49 25.59
N GLY A 288 16.94 26.20 24.51
CA GLY A 288 18.21 26.93 24.41
C GLY A 288 19.44 26.03 24.24
N SER A 289 19.26 24.74 23.98
CA SER A 289 20.36 23.79 23.74
C SER A 289 20.85 23.80 22.28
N GLU A 290 20.03 24.30 21.36
CA GLU A 290 20.41 24.55 19.97
C GLU A 290 20.11 26.00 19.57
N PRO A 291 20.86 26.57 18.61
CA PRO A 291 20.59 27.92 18.11
C PRO A 291 19.21 28.05 17.44
N SER A 292 18.59 29.22 17.58
CA SER A 292 17.24 29.56 17.10
C SER A 292 17.02 29.40 15.59
N ASP A 293 18.08 29.15 14.82
CA ASP A 293 18.03 29.00 13.37
C ASP A 293 17.38 27.68 12.94
N SER A 294 17.45 26.63 13.76
CA SER A 294 16.73 25.37 13.48
C SER A 294 15.21 25.58 13.45
N ILE A 295 14.67 26.41 14.34
CA ILE A 295 13.23 26.77 14.35
C ILE A 295 12.85 27.51 13.07
N ARG A 296 13.71 28.40 12.55
CA ARG A 296 13.43 29.12 11.31
C ARG A 296 13.34 28.17 10.12
N VAL A 297 14.23 27.18 10.05
CA VAL A 297 14.23 26.16 8.98
C VAL A 297 12.99 25.28 9.06
N VAL A 298 12.60 24.81 10.26
CA VAL A 298 11.36 24.03 10.44
C VAL A 298 10.14 24.84 10.00
N ASN A 299 10.03 26.11 10.41
CA ASN A 299 8.92 26.96 10.01
C ASN A 299 8.90 27.24 8.50
N ALA A 300 10.08 27.42 7.88
CA ALA A 300 10.19 27.58 6.44
C ALA A 300 9.71 26.31 5.70
N LEU A 301 10.12 25.13 6.15
CA LEU A 301 9.68 23.84 5.62
C LEU A 301 8.16 23.69 5.71
N LEU A 302 7.58 23.92 6.90
CA LEU A 302 6.13 23.85 7.11
C LEU A 302 5.37 24.84 6.20
N THR A 303 5.91 26.05 6.03
CA THR A 303 5.31 27.06 5.15
C THR A 303 5.32 26.60 3.69
N GLN A 304 6.37 25.94 3.23
CA GLN A 304 6.42 25.41 1.87
C GLN A 304 5.47 24.21 1.68
N LEU A 305 5.35 23.34 2.68
CA LEU A 305 4.34 22.26 2.65
C LEU A 305 2.91 22.80 2.59
N ASP A 306 2.63 23.88 3.32
CA ASP A 306 1.33 24.56 3.28
C ASP A 306 1.04 25.20 1.91
N LYS A 307 2.06 25.52 1.11
CA LYS A 307 1.86 25.95 -0.29
C LYS A 307 1.58 24.75 -1.19
N LEU A 308 2.40 23.70 -1.10
CA LEU A 308 2.27 22.50 -1.93
C LEU A 308 0.95 21.77 -1.72
N LYS A 309 0.41 21.73 -0.50
CA LYS A 309 -0.87 21.06 -0.23
C LYS A 309 -2.04 21.65 -1.04
N SER A 310 -1.95 22.90 -1.48
CA SER A 310 -2.99 23.54 -2.28
C SER A 310 -2.95 23.11 -3.74
N ALA A 311 -1.80 22.60 -4.21
CA ALA A 311 -1.64 22.14 -5.59
C ALA A 311 -2.47 20.88 -5.87
N PRO A 312 -3.15 20.81 -7.04
CA PRO A 312 -4.05 19.72 -7.39
C PRO A 312 -3.33 18.37 -7.58
N ASN A 313 -2.12 18.41 -8.11
CA ASN A 313 -1.31 17.29 -8.56
C ASN A 313 -0.20 16.92 -7.56
N VAL A 314 -0.41 17.16 -6.27
CA VAL A 314 0.56 16.85 -5.21
C VAL A 314 -0.03 15.97 -4.12
N ILE A 315 0.71 14.95 -3.71
CA ILE A 315 0.46 14.20 -2.48
C ILE A 315 1.69 14.26 -1.60
N ILE A 316 1.50 14.66 -0.34
CA ILE A 316 2.58 14.72 0.65
C ILE A 316 2.48 13.47 1.54
N LEU A 317 3.56 12.71 1.58
CA LEU A 317 3.72 11.51 2.39
C LEU A 317 4.73 11.81 3.49
N THR A 318 4.40 11.47 4.73
CA THR A 318 5.28 11.72 5.88
C THR A 318 5.38 10.49 6.76
N THR A 319 6.54 10.25 7.35
CA THR A 319 6.76 9.13 8.26
C THR A 319 7.31 9.60 9.60
N SER A 320 6.99 8.89 10.68
CA SER A 320 7.65 9.09 11.96
C SER A 320 7.91 7.82 12.75
N ASN A 321 9.10 7.68 13.34
CA ASN A 321 9.44 6.55 14.20
C ASN A 321 8.99 6.70 15.67
N ILE A 322 8.64 7.92 16.10
CA ILE A 322 8.35 8.21 17.51
C ILE A 322 6.92 8.73 17.65
N THR A 323 5.98 7.83 17.98
CA THR A 323 4.56 8.17 18.14
C THR A 323 4.31 9.32 19.12
N ALA A 324 5.11 9.43 20.20
CA ALA A 324 4.94 10.47 21.23
C ALA A 324 5.62 11.81 20.91
N ALA A 325 6.50 11.87 19.90
CA ALA A 325 7.34 13.04 19.64
C ALA A 325 7.03 13.74 18.31
N ILE A 326 5.91 13.42 17.66
CA ILE A 326 5.50 14.08 16.42
C ILE A 326 5.15 15.56 16.71
N ASP A 327 5.63 16.48 15.88
CA ASP A 327 5.26 17.89 16.00
C ASP A 327 3.76 18.06 15.72
N ILE A 328 3.08 18.77 16.62
CA ILE A 328 1.65 19.10 16.52
C ILE A 328 1.33 19.73 15.15
N ALA A 329 2.25 20.51 14.59
CA ALA A 329 2.10 21.13 13.27
C ALA A 329 1.90 20.11 12.13
N PHE A 330 2.55 18.94 12.18
CA PHE A 330 2.34 17.87 11.20
C PHE A 330 1.04 17.11 11.48
N VAL A 331 0.78 16.85 12.77
CA VAL A 331 -0.45 16.18 13.20
C VAL A 331 -1.69 16.96 12.78
N ASP A 332 -1.72 18.27 12.96
CA ASP A 332 -2.89 19.09 12.60
C ASP A 332 -3.10 19.23 11.08
N ARG A 333 -2.04 19.04 10.29
CA ARG A 333 -2.08 19.15 8.82
C ARG A 333 -2.38 17.82 8.13
N ALA A 334 -2.15 16.68 8.78
CA ALA A 334 -2.36 15.38 8.19
C ALA A 334 -3.84 14.97 8.27
N ASP A 335 -4.45 14.68 7.12
CA ASP A 335 -5.82 14.17 7.08
C ASP A 335 -5.87 12.71 7.53
N ILE A 336 -4.86 11.92 7.12
CA ILE A 336 -4.69 10.55 7.57
C ILE A 336 -3.49 10.44 8.49
N LYS A 337 -3.76 9.88 9.67
CA LYS A 337 -2.78 9.47 10.67
C LYS A 337 -2.92 7.97 10.82
N ALA A 338 -2.00 7.22 10.23
CA ALA A 338 -2.02 5.77 10.27
C ALA A 338 -0.88 5.26 11.15
N TYR A 339 -1.25 4.53 12.20
CA TYR A 339 -0.29 3.82 13.03
C TYR A 339 0.14 2.52 12.33
N VAL A 340 1.44 2.32 12.17
CA VAL A 340 2.05 1.12 11.61
C VAL A 340 2.85 0.41 12.70
N GLY A 341 2.15 -0.47 13.42
CA GLY A 341 2.70 -1.25 14.53
C GLY A 341 3.58 -2.43 14.11
N PRO A 342 4.12 -3.17 15.09
CA PRO A 342 4.79 -4.44 14.82
C PRO A 342 3.80 -5.45 14.21
N PRO A 343 4.29 -6.40 13.39
CA PRO A 343 3.44 -7.34 12.66
C PRO A 343 2.72 -8.33 13.60
N THR A 344 1.42 -8.55 13.33
CA THR A 344 0.60 -9.57 13.98
C THR A 344 1.10 -10.97 13.67
N LEU A 345 0.67 -11.99 14.43
CA LEU A 345 1.06 -13.39 14.16
C LEU A 345 0.77 -13.82 12.71
N GLN A 346 -0.40 -13.43 12.19
CA GLN A 346 -0.78 -13.66 10.80
C GLN A 346 0.22 -12.99 9.83
N ALA A 347 0.54 -11.71 10.04
CA ALA A 347 1.49 -11.00 9.20
C ALA A 347 2.90 -11.62 9.29
N ARG A 348 3.35 -12.03 10.48
CA ARG A 348 4.64 -12.71 10.67
C ARG A 348 4.69 -14.03 9.90
N TYR A 349 3.63 -14.84 9.99
CA TYR A 349 3.51 -16.08 9.25
C TYR A 349 3.60 -15.85 7.74
N GLU A 350 2.84 -14.90 7.20
CA GLU A 350 2.84 -14.62 5.76
C GLU A 350 4.17 -14.05 5.27
N ILE A 351 4.85 -13.21 6.06
CA ILE A 351 6.19 -12.71 5.74
C ILE A 351 7.16 -13.89 5.63
N LEU A 352 7.21 -14.74 6.65
CA LEU A 352 8.10 -15.90 6.68
C LEU A 352 7.77 -16.92 5.59
N ARG A 353 6.47 -17.14 5.32
CA ARG A 353 5.97 -17.96 4.21
C ARG A 353 6.47 -17.45 2.86
N SER A 354 6.36 -16.14 2.61
CA SER A 354 6.84 -15.53 1.35
C SER A 354 8.34 -15.70 1.18
N CYS A 355 9.12 -15.53 2.27
CA CYS A 355 10.56 -15.76 2.25
C CYS A 355 10.90 -17.23 1.97
N LEU A 356 10.18 -18.16 2.61
CA LEU A 356 10.42 -19.58 2.42
C LEU A 356 10.10 -20.03 0.98
N GLN A 357 9.00 -19.54 0.41
CA GLN A 357 8.64 -19.78 -1.00
C GLN A 357 9.70 -19.23 -1.96
N GLU A 358 10.27 -18.06 -1.69
CA GLU A 358 11.35 -17.49 -2.49
C GLU A 358 12.64 -18.32 -2.42
N LEU A 359 13.00 -18.81 -1.23
CA LEU A 359 14.17 -19.69 -1.05
C LEU A 359 13.99 -21.07 -1.71
N ILE A 360 12.76 -21.59 -1.74
CA ILE A 360 12.40 -22.80 -2.50
C ILE A 360 12.48 -22.52 -4.00
N ARG A 361 11.88 -21.42 -4.47
CA ARG A 361 11.87 -21.03 -5.90
C ARG A 361 13.28 -20.86 -6.47
N THR A 362 14.20 -20.32 -5.67
CA THR A 362 15.61 -20.11 -6.06
C THR A 362 16.47 -21.37 -5.90
N GLY A 363 15.93 -22.45 -5.34
CA GLY A 363 16.63 -23.72 -5.15
C GLY A 363 17.62 -23.75 -3.98
N ILE A 364 17.71 -22.68 -3.17
CA ILE A 364 18.53 -22.65 -1.94
C ILE A 364 18.06 -23.73 -0.97
N LEU A 365 16.75 -23.92 -0.89
CA LEU A 365 16.13 -25.04 -0.20
C LEU A 365 15.71 -26.07 -1.24
N SER A 366 16.44 -27.18 -1.25
CA SER A 366 16.29 -28.24 -2.26
C SER A 366 16.14 -29.56 -1.52
N ASN A 367 14.88 -29.99 -1.33
CA ASN A 367 14.58 -31.34 -0.89
C ASN A 367 13.21 -31.81 -1.41
N PHE A 368 13.01 -31.64 -2.72
CA PHE A 368 11.88 -32.21 -3.45
C PHE A 368 12.43 -33.27 -4.40
N GLU A 369 12.75 -34.44 -3.87
CA GLU A 369 12.65 -35.65 -4.70
C GLU A 369 11.15 -35.81 -4.99
N ASP A 370 10.76 -35.46 -6.22
CA ASP A 370 9.47 -35.77 -6.87
C ASP A 370 8.18 -35.02 -6.46
N CYS A 371 8.24 -33.79 -5.91
CA CYS A 371 7.03 -32.99 -5.70
C CYS A 371 7.11 -31.61 -6.35
N GLU A 372 6.13 -31.29 -7.22
CA GLU A 372 5.90 -29.93 -7.72
C GLU A 372 5.89 -28.97 -6.52
N SER A 373 6.72 -27.91 -6.57
CA SER A 373 6.95 -26.91 -5.51
C SER A 373 5.76 -26.78 -4.54
N PRO A 374 5.86 -27.26 -3.29
CA PRO A 374 4.71 -27.31 -2.40
C PRO A 374 4.23 -25.88 -2.11
N MET A 375 3.06 -25.54 -2.62
CA MET A 375 2.41 -24.30 -2.26
C MET A 375 2.03 -24.35 -0.78
N LEU A 376 2.82 -23.66 0.05
CA LEU A 376 2.49 -23.43 1.45
C LEU A 376 1.12 -22.75 1.53
N PRO A 377 0.18 -23.22 2.37
CA PRO A 377 -1.12 -22.57 2.55
C PRO A 377 -0.94 -21.18 3.18
N ASN A 378 -1.88 -20.28 2.88
CA ASN A 378 -1.97 -19.01 3.60
C ASN A 378 -2.42 -19.25 5.05
N TYR A 379 -2.31 -18.24 5.90
CA TYR A 379 -2.63 -18.34 7.32
C TYR A 379 -4.10 -18.73 7.58
N GLY A 380 -5.03 -18.21 6.77
CA GLY A 380 -6.46 -18.53 6.87
C GLY A 380 -6.71 -20.02 6.63
N SER A 381 -6.27 -20.52 5.49
CA SER A 381 -6.34 -21.93 5.11
C SER A 381 -5.56 -22.83 6.08
N LEU A 382 -4.44 -22.37 6.64
CA LEU A 382 -3.72 -23.12 7.67
C LEU A 382 -4.59 -23.32 8.92
N LYS A 383 -5.27 -22.27 9.38
CA LYS A 383 -6.13 -22.32 10.56
C LYS A 383 -7.30 -23.29 10.38
N GLU A 384 -7.90 -23.31 9.19
CA GLU A 384 -8.94 -24.28 8.82
C GLU A 384 -8.40 -25.71 8.79
N LYS A 385 -7.22 -25.90 8.18
CA LYS A 385 -6.54 -27.20 8.08
C LYS A 385 -6.11 -27.75 9.43
N LEU A 386 -5.73 -26.90 10.39
CA LEU A 386 -5.41 -27.31 11.76
C LEU A 386 -6.65 -27.84 12.51
N ASN A 387 -7.84 -27.35 12.15
CA ASN A 387 -9.10 -27.80 12.75
C ASN A 387 -9.66 -29.08 12.11
N MET A 388 -9.13 -29.52 10.96
CA MET A 388 -9.58 -30.69 10.20
C MET A 388 -8.40 -31.59 9.76
N PRO A 389 -7.90 -32.47 10.65
CA PRO A 389 -6.65 -33.21 10.43
C PRO A 389 -6.72 -34.42 9.47
N GLU A 390 -7.88 -34.76 8.91
CA GLU A 390 -8.12 -36.12 8.40
C GLU A 390 -7.60 -36.45 6.97
N VAL A 391 -7.02 -35.52 6.19
CA VAL A 391 -6.70 -35.81 4.76
C VAL A 391 -5.39 -35.15 4.25
N GLN A 392 -4.31 -35.08 5.02
CA GLN A 392 -3.10 -34.35 4.58
C GLN A 392 -1.81 -35.16 4.61
N ASP A 393 -0.94 -34.86 3.65
CA ASP A 393 0.46 -35.29 3.66
C ASP A 393 1.14 -34.83 4.96
N ALA A 394 1.58 -35.80 5.77
CA ALA A 394 2.15 -35.56 7.09
C ALA A 394 3.36 -34.62 7.05
N ARG A 395 4.11 -34.60 5.93
CA ARG A 395 5.30 -33.76 5.76
C ARG A 395 4.94 -32.28 5.59
N THR A 396 3.99 -31.97 4.71
CA THR A 396 3.53 -30.58 4.50
C THR A 396 2.91 -30.00 5.75
N LEU A 397 2.11 -30.79 6.47
CA LEU A 397 1.50 -30.36 7.73
C LEU A 397 2.56 -30.11 8.81
N HIS A 398 3.59 -30.97 8.90
CA HIS A 398 4.70 -30.76 9.82
C HIS A 398 5.44 -29.45 9.55
N MET A 399 5.79 -29.20 8.29
CA MET A 399 6.46 -27.96 7.88
C MET A 399 5.61 -26.72 8.17
N CYS A 400 4.29 -26.77 7.92
CA CYS A 400 3.38 -25.68 8.23
C CYS A 400 3.33 -25.37 9.74
N LYS A 401 3.35 -26.41 10.58
CA LYS A 401 3.41 -26.27 12.04
C LYS A 401 4.74 -25.64 12.49
N GLN A 402 5.86 -26.06 11.92
CA GLN A 402 7.17 -25.46 12.22
C GLN A 402 7.25 -23.99 11.80
N LEU A 403 6.66 -23.65 10.65
CA LEU A 403 6.59 -22.26 10.18
C LEU A 403 5.73 -21.41 11.12
N LEU A 404 4.62 -21.95 11.62
CA LEU A 404 3.78 -21.28 12.62
C LEU A 404 4.55 -21.08 13.95
N GLU A 405 5.23 -22.11 14.45
CA GLU A 405 6.07 -21.99 15.65
C GLU A 405 7.19 -20.94 15.46
N THR A 406 7.77 -20.87 14.27
CA THR A 406 8.76 -19.83 13.93
C THR A 406 8.13 -18.44 14.01
N ALA A 407 6.92 -18.27 13.47
CA ALA A 407 6.20 -17.00 13.54
C ALA A 407 5.84 -16.61 14.97
N GLU A 408 5.48 -17.57 15.83
CA GLU A 408 5.25 -17.35 17.27
C GLU A 408 6.54 -16.93 17.98
N ALA A 409 7.67 -17.61 17.70
CA ALA A 409 8.98 -17.27 18.27
C ALA A 409 9.47 -15.86 17.89
N CYS A 410 8.98 -15.32 16.77
CA CYS A 410 9.31 -13.98 16.27
C CYS A 410 8.48 -12.84 16.86
N GLU A 411 7.72 -13.08 17.93
CA GLU A 411 6.96 -12.02 18.61
C GLU A 411 7.86 -10.84 19.03
N GLY A 412 7.41 -9.62 18.78
CA GLY A 412 8.14 -8.38 19.06
C GLY A 412 9.15 -7.96 17.98
N LEU A 413 9.51 -8.84 17.04
CA LEU A 413 10.44 -8.49 15.97
C LEU A 413 9.81 -7.54 14.94
N SER A 414 10.62 -6.58 14.46
CA SER A 414 10.23 -5.67 13.38
C SER A 414 10.12 -6.39 12.03
N GLY A 415 9.36 -5.83 11.08
CA GLY A 415 9.28 -6.36 9.71
C GLY A 415 10.67 -6.47 9.03
N ARG A 416 11.56 -5.50 9.30
CA ARG A 416 12.97 -5.54 8.86
C ARG A 416 13.70 -6.75 9.44
N SER A 417 13.55 -7.01 10.74
CA SER A 417 14.17 -8.16 11.42
C SER A 417 13.64 -9.47 10.85
N LEU A 418 12.32 -9.58 10.62
CA LEU A 418 11.71 -10.77 10.02
C LEU A 418 12.24 -11.08 8.61
N ARG A 419 12.41 -10.06 7.77
CA ARG A 419 12.97 -10.26 6.41
C ARG A 419 14.48 -10.56 6.42
N LYS A 420 15.20 -10.19 7.49
CA LYS A 420 16.61 -10.54 7.71
C LYS A 420 16.79 -11.96 8.26
N LEU A 421 15.80 -12.47 9.00
CA LEU A 421 15.86 -13.75 9.68
C LEU A 421 16.20 -14.95 8.76
N PRO A 422 15.63 -15.11 7.55
CA PRO A 422 15.98 -16.21 6.65
C PRO A 422 17.47 -16.27 6.31
N PHE A 423 18.09 -15.11 6.10
CA PHE A 423 19.53 -15.02 5.82
C PHE A 423 20.35 -15.42 7.06
N LEU A 424 19.98 -14.93 8.25
CA LEU A 424 20.66 -15.30 9.50
C LEU A 424 20.50 -16.79 9.82
N GLY A 425 19.31 -17.34 9.57
CA GLY A 425 19.01 -18.77 9.70
C GLY A 425 19.87 -19.61 8.76
N HIS A 426 20.00 -19.19 7.49
CA HIS A 426 20.84 -19.89 6.51
C HIS A 426 22.32 -19.80 6.87
N ALA A 427 22.80 -18.62 7.28
CA ALA A 427 24.19 -18.40 7.69
C ALA A 427 24.59 -19.21 8.94
N ALA A 428 23.62 -19.61 9.77
CA ALA A 428 23.86 -20.47 10.93
C ALA A 428 23.96 -21.96 10.59
N LEU A 429 23.67 -22.36 9.34
CA LEU A 429 23.78 -23.76 8.91
C LEU A 429 25.22 -24.15 8.58
N ALA A 430 25.58 -25.38 8.91
CA ALA A 430 26.92 -25.92 8.63
C ALA A 430 27.16 -26.22 7.13
N SER A 431 26.11 -26.48 6.34
CA SER A 431 26.21 -26.71 4.90
C SER A 431 25.42 -25.63 4.15
N PRO A 432 26.07 -24.85 3.26
CA PRO A 432 25.41 -23.80 2.51
C PRO A 432 24.62 -24.32 1.29
N TYR A 433 24.90 -25.55 0.84
CA TYR A 433 24.28 -26.15 -0.35
C TYR A 433 23.21 -27.17 0.02
N GLY A 434 22.03 -27.05 -0.59
CA GLY A 434 20.94 -28.04 -0.50
C GLY A 434 20.46 -28.28 0.91
N CYS A 435 19.73 -27.32 1.50
CA CYS A 435 19.20 -27.49 2.85
C CYS A 435 17.77 -28.05 2.83
N ASP A 436 17.54 -29.03 3.70
CA ASP A 436 16.19 -29.52 4.02
C ASP A 436 15.35 -28.39 4.68
N PRO A 437 14.15 -28.09 4.16
CA PRO A 437 13.27 -27.06 4.72
C PRO A 437 12.96 -27.23 6.20
N SER A 438 12.79 -28.47 6.68
CA SER A 438 12.46 -28.76 8.09
C SER A 438 13.65 -28.45 9.01
N LYS A 439 14.87 -28.78 8.57
CA LYS A 439 16.10 -28.40 9.26
C LYS A 439 16.29 -26.89 9.28
N PHE A 440 16.06 -26.23 8.14
CA PHE A 440 16.13 -24.77 8.02
C PHE A 440 15.16 -24.07 8.97
N LEU A 441 13.89 -24.50 9.01
CA LEU A 441 12.89 -23.97 9.94
C LEU A 441 13.27 -24.19 11.40
N SER A 442 13.85 -25.34 11.74
CA SER A 442 14.33 -25.60 13.11
C SER A 442 15.45 -24.63 13.52
N THR A 443 16.39 -24.36 12.61
CA THR A 443 17.44 -23.34 12.82
C THR A 443 16.86 -21.93 12.90
N MET A 444 15.86 -21.61 12.07
CA MET A 444 15.15 -20.33 12.11
C MET A 444 14.49 -20.07 13.46
N ILE A 445 13.85 -21.06 14.09
CA ILE A 445 13.27 -20.94 15.43
C ILE A 445 14.34 -20.59 16.47
N TYR A 446 15.50 -21.27 16.43
CA TYR A 446 16.61 -20.97 17.34
C TYR A 446 17.15 -19.55 17.13
N THR A 447 17.38 -19.15 15.87
CA THR A 447 17.84 -17.80 15.53
C THR A 447 16.83 -16.74 15.95
N ALA A 448 15.53 -16.96 15.75
CA ALA A 448 14.48 -16.03 16.17
C ALA A 448 14.49 -15.82 17.69
N ARG A 449 14.62 -16.90 18.47
CA ARG A 449 14.71 -16.82 19.94
C ARG A 449 15.96 -16.06 20.38
N ARG A 450 17.09 -16.22 19.68
CA ARG A 450 18.34 -15.49 19.95
C ARG A 450 18.19 -13.99 19.66
N GLU A 451 17.71 -13.62 18.47
CA GLU A 451 17.48 -12.21 18.12
C GLU A 451 16.50 -11.53 19.09
N ARG A 452 15.50 -12.27 19.57
CA ARG A 452 14.56 -11.77 20.58
C ARG A 452 15.24 -11.53 21.93
N SER A 453 16.18 -12.40 22.35
CA SER A 453 16.93 -12.20 23.60
C SER A 453 17.90 -11.01 23.56
N GLU A 454 18.22 -10.51 22.37
CA GLU A 454 19.06 -9.33 22.17
C GLU A 454 18.26 -8.02 22.11
N LEU A 455 16.92 -8.09 22.11
CA LEU A 455 16.08 -6.89 22.21
C LEU A 455 16.15 -6.32 23.64
N PRO A 456 16.35 -5.00 23.81
CA PRO A 456 16.22 -4.37 25.11
C PRO A 456 14.77 -4.46 25.60
N ASP A 457 14.59 -4.79 26.89
CA ASP A 457 13.29 -4.90 27.59
C ASP A 457 12.45 -3.61 27.54
#